data_AF-A0A7V3I4Q3-F1
#
_entry.id   AF-A0A7V3I4Q3-F1
#
_cell.length_a   1.000
_cell.length_b   1.000
_cell.length_c   1.000
_cell.angle_alpha   90.00
_cell.angle_beta   90.00
_cell.angle_gamma   90.00
#
_symmetry.space_group_name_H-M   'P 1'
#
loop_
_entity.id
_entity.type
_entity.pdbx_description
1 polymer ?
#
loop_
_entity_poly.entity_id
_entity_poly.type
_entity_poly.pdbx_seq_one_letter_code
_entity_poly.pdbx_strand_id
1 'polypeptide(L)' 'MDIKGFENPDSILRPAPFWAINARITPEETARQMADMIRVGLSGGFFHSRAGLITDYLGDEWFAAMDAALKVAK' A
#
# COMPACT_ATOMS: atom_id res chain seq x y z
N MET A 1 27.50 12.42 -13.41
CA MET A 1 26.14 12.55 -12.85
C MET A 1 25.29 11.46 -13.47
N ASP A 2 24.59 10.65 -12.66
CA ASP A 2 23.71 9.62 -13.18
C ASP A 2 22.36 10.24 -13.58
N ILE A 3 22.25 10.64 -14.85
CA ILE A 3 21.05 11.28 -15.38
C ILE A 3 19.89 10.27 -15.47
N LYS A 4 20.18 9.02 -15.80
CA LYS A 4 19.14 7.99 -15.95
C LYS A 4 18.50 7.63 -14.60
N GLY A 5 19.32 7.48 -13.56
CA GLY A 5 18.83 7.26 -12.19
C GLY A 5 18.08 8.48 -11.64
N PHE A 6 18.40 9.70 -12.10
CA PHE A 6 17.63 10.89 -11.75
C PHE A 6 16.26 10.93 -12.43
N GLU A 7 16.17 10.58 -13.71
CA GLU A 7 14.91 10.52 -14.47
C GLU A 7 13.98 9.39 -14.01
N ASN A 8 14.55 8.26 -13.59
CA ASN A 8 13.81 7.11 -13.08
C ASN A 8 14.48 6.57 -11.80
N PRO A 9 14.21 7.19 -10.63
CA PRO A 9 14.84 6.78 -9.38
C PRO A 9 14.35 5.41 -8.94
N ASP A 10 15.26 4.67 -8.29
CA ASP A 10 14.95 3.42 -7.62
C ASP A 10 13.82 3.59 -6.60
N SER A 11 13.06 2.53 -6.37
CA SER A 11 11.91 2.55 -5.45
C SER A 11 12.27 3.02 -4.04
N ILE A 12 13.48 2.74 -3.55
CA ILE A 12 13.95 3.19 -2.23
C ILE A 12 14.00 4.72 -2.08
N LEU A 13 14.07 5.45 -3.20
CA LEU A 13 14.09 6.90 -3.23
C LEU A 13 12.69 7.51 -3.47
N ARG A 14 11.67 6.67 -3.64
CA ARG A 14 10.28 7.10 -3.87
C ARG A 14 9.52 7.17 -2.55
N PRO A 15 8.55 8.09 -2.42
CA PRO A 15 7.79 8.25 -1.19
C PRO A 15 6.92 7.01 -0.89
N ALA A 16 6.83 6.67 0.40
CA ALA A 16 5.87 5.73 0.96
C ALA A 16 4.94 6.49 1.92
N PRO A 17 3.69 6.79 1.54
CA PRO A 17 2.77 7.54 2.39
C PRO A 17 2.29 6.71 3.59
N PHE A 18 1.80 7.42 4.60
CA PHE A 18 1.00 6.82 5.65
C PHE A 18 -0.37 6.42 5.11
N TRP A 19 -0.68 5.12 5.15
CA TRP A 19 -1.92 4.57 4.63
C TRP A 19 -2.90 4.34 5.79
N ALA A 20 -3.73 5.34 6.03
CA ALA A 20 -4.71 5.33 7.11
C ALA A 20 -5.88 4.41 6.74
N ILE A 21 -6.04 3.29 7.45
CA ILE A 21 -7.19 2.41 7.30
C ILE A 21 -8.25 2.77 8.34
N ASN A 22 -9.21 3.60 7.94
CA ASN A 22 -10.32 4.10 8.74
C ASN A 22 -11.68 3.83 8.07
N ALA A 23 -11.76 2.78 7.25
CA ALA A 23 -12.96 2.34 6.54
C ALA A 23 -13.03 0.79 6.54
N ARG A 24 -13.92 0.20 5.74
CA ARG A 24 -13.87 -1.23 5.43
C ARG A 24 -12.74 -1.49 4.45
N ILE A 25 -12.00 -2.58 4.65
CA ILE A 25 -11.00 -3.10 3.72
C ILE A 25 -11.37 -4.53 3.32
N THR A 26 -11.11 -4.85 2.06
CA THR A 26 -11.24 -6.21 1.50
C THR A 26 -9.97 -6.52 0.72
N PRO A 27 -9.66 -7.80 0.46
CA PRO A 27 -8.53 -8.20 -0.40
C PRO A 27 -8.49 -7.46 -1.75
N GLU A 28 -9.63 -7.32 -2.40
CA GLU A 28 -9.75 -6.67 -3.72
C GLU A 28 -9.43 -5.18 -3.63
N GLU A 29 -10.01 -4.48 -2.65
CA GLU A 29 -9.80 -3.05 -2.49
C GLU A 29 -8.35 -2.73 -2.09
N THR A 30 -7.79 -3.54 -1.19
CA THR A 30 -6.41 -3.36 -0.73
C THR A 30 -5.40 -3.66 -1.86
N ALA A 31 -5.65 -4.67 -2.69
CA ALA A 31 -4.85 -4.93 -3.89
C ALA A 31 -4.96 -3.78 -4.91
N ARG A 32 -6.17 -3.28 -5.16
CA ARG A 32 -6.41 -2.14 -6.06
C ARG A 32 -5.65 -0.89 -5.61
N GLN A 33 -5.74 -0.55 -4.32
CA GLN A 33 -5.04 0.61 -3.76
C GLN A 33 -3.53 0.47 -3.88
N MET A 34 -2.96 -0.71 -3.59
CA MET A 34 -1.52 -0.93 -3.77
C MET A 34 -1.09 -0.80 -5.24
N ALA A 35 -1.86 -1.36 -6.18
CA ALA A 35 -1.59 -1.23 -7.61
C ALA A 35 -1.60 0.24 -8.06
N ASP A 36 -2.56 1.03 -7.55
CA ASP A 36 -2.62 2.47 -7.79
C ASP A 36 -1.41 3.21 -7.24
N MET A 37 -0.98 2.89 -6.01
CA MET A 37 0.19 3.50 -5.39
C MET A 37 1.46 3.26 -6.24
N ILE A 38 1.69 2.02 -6.67
CA ILE A 38 2.83 1.67 -7.52
C ILE A 38 2.74 2.38 -8.88
N ARG A 39 1.55 2.38 -9.49
CA ARG A 39 1.30 3.00 -10.80
C ARG A 39 1.62 4.50 -10.82
N VAL A 40 1.32 5.22 -9.74
CA VAL A 40 1.62 6.66 -9.64
C VAL A 40 3.04 6.95 -9.14
N GLY A 41 3.87 5.92 -8.95
CA GLY A 41 5.28 6.07 -8.61
C GLY A 41 5.58 6.13 -7.10
N LEU A 42 4.69 5.64 -6.25
CA LEU A 42 5.00 5.41 -4.84
C LEU A 42 5.75 4.08 -4.66
N SER A 43 6.53 3.99 -3.58
CA SER A 43 7.25 2.75 -3.22
C SER A 43 6.41 1.74 -2.44
N GLY A 44 5.18 2.11 -2.05
CA GLY A 44 4.28 1.31 -1.25
C GLY A 44 3.48 2.20 -0.29
N GLY A 45 3.27 1.75 0.94
CA GLY A 45 2.63 2.54 1.99
C GLY A 45 2.75 1.91 3.37
N PHE A 46 2.68 2.74 4.41
CA PHE A 46 2.63 2.28 5.80
C PHE A 46 1.20 1.90 6.17
N PHE A 47 0.86 0.62 5.99
CA PHE A 47 -0.46 0.06 6.29
C PHE A 47 -0.78 0.21 7.79
N HIS A 48 -1.71 1.08 8.15
CA HIS A 48 -1.96 1.41 9.55
C HIS A 48 -3.45 1.58 9.87
N SER A 49 -3.99 0.68 10.68
CA SER A 49 -5.36 0.76 11.19
C SER A 49 -5.58 1.96 12.10
N ARG A 50 -6.71 2.64 11.93
CA ARG A 50 -7.09 3.86 12.66
C ARG A 50 -8.53 3.75 13.15
N ALA A 51 -8.90 4.65 14.06
CA ALA A 51 -10.30 4.82 14.47
C ALA A 51 -11.18 5.03 13.22
N GLY A 52 -12.30 4.28 13.15
CA GLY A 52 -13.16 4.22 11.96
C GLY A 52 -12.97 2.97 11.11
N LEU A 53 -11.97 2.13 11.39
CA LEU A 53 -11.84 0.81 10.78
C LEU A 53 -13.14 0.00 11.00
N ILE A 54 -13.72 -0.48 9.91
CA ILE A 54 -14.97 -1.29 9.92
C ILE A 54 -14.65 -2.78 9.94
N THR A 55 -13.57 -3.20 9.26
CA THR A 55 -13.09 -4.58 9.24
C THR A 55 -12.51 -4.95 10.60
N ASP A 56 -12.82 -6.13 11.14
CA ASP A 56 -12.33 -6.55 12.45
C ASP A 56 -10.79 -6.51 12.50
N TYR A 57 -10.26 -5.72 13.43
CA TYR A 57 -8.82 -5.53 13.57
C TYR A 57 -8.14 -6.85 13.93
N LEU A 58 -7.12 -7.23 13.14
CA LEU A 58 -6.43 -8.52 13.24
C LEU A 58 -7.34 -9.75 13.07
N GLY A 59 -8.52 -9.58 12.48
CA GLY A 59 -9.35 -10.69 12.03
C GLY A 59 -8.87 -11.28 10.70
N ASP A 60 -9.48 -12.39 10.28
CA ASP A 60 -9.10 -13.11 9.07
C ASP A 60 -9.19 -12.23 7.80
N GLU A 61 -10.26 -11.42 7.68
CA GLU A 61 -10.44 -10.49 6.56
C GLU A 61 -9.34 -9.41 6.54
N TRP A 62 -8.91 -8.93 7.71
CA TRP A 62 -7.83 -7.94 7.82
C TRP A 62 -6.49 -8.50 7.36
N PHE A 63 -6.14 -9.72 7.78
CA PHE A 63 -4.92 -10.38 7.33
C PHE A 63 -4.97 -10.74 5.85
N ALA A 64 -6.14 -11.18 5.35
CA ALA A 64 -6.34 -11.45 3.92
C ALA A 64 -6.16 -10.17 3.08
N ALA A 65 -6.65 -9.03 3.57
CA ALA A 65 -6.45 -7.73 2.94
C ALA A 65 -4.96 -7.34 2.89
N MET A 66 -4.25 -7.47 4.01
CA MET A 66 -2.80 -7.22 4.07
C MET A 66 -2.02 -8.11 3.10
N ASP A 67 -2.32 -9.42 3.07
CA ASP A 67 -1.69 -10.37 2.14
C ASP A 67 -1.94 -10.01 0.67
N ALA A 68 -3.15 -9.56 0.33
CA ALA A 68 -3.47 -9.08 -1.01
C ALA A 68 -2.64 -7.85 -1.42
N ALA A 69 -2.43 -6.89 -0.51
CA ALA A 69 -1.51 -5.77 -0.74
C ALA A 69 -0.07 -6.25 -0.99
N LEU A 70 0.44 -7.14 -0.13
CA LEU A 70 1.81 -7.65 -0.23
C LEU A 70 2.05 -8.43 -1.54
N LYS A 71 1.05 -9.14 -2.04
CA LYS A 71 1.13 -9.83 -3.34
C LYS A 71 1.28 -8.86 -4.52
N VAL A 72 0.66 -7.68 -4.44
CA VAL A 72 0.77 -6.63 -5.48
C VAL A 72 2.07 -5.84 -5.36
N ALA A 73 2.60 -5.68 -4.14
CA ALA A 73 3.81 -4.90 -3.86
C ALA A 73 5.14 -5.59 -4.22
N LYS A 74 5.12 -6.88 -4.57
CA LYS A 74 6.30 -7.65 -5.00
C LYS A 74 6.75 -7.25 -6.41
#